data_AF-A0A7C1Y5Z5-F1
#
_entry.id   AF-A0A7C1Y5Z5-F1
#
_cell.length_a   1.000
_cell.length_b   1.000
_cell.length_c   1.000
_cell.angle_alpha   90.00
_cell.angle_beta   90.00
_cell.angle_gamma   90.00
#
_symmetry.space_group_name_H-M   'P 1'
#
loop_
_entity.id
_entity.type
_entity.pdbx_description
1 polymer ?
#
loop_
_entity_poly.entity_id
_entity_poly.type
_entity_poly.pdbx_seq_one_letter_code
_entity_poly.pdbx_strand_id
1 'polypeptide(L)'
;QENIDLTIRQIETAYRLGVPIVRLNTGRWGTSGNFDELMANRGIEPVLPGYTEEDGFKWVIDSIEKCLPKAEECGVILGLENHWGLARTPEGLLKIVNAIDSPWLEILLDTGNFLEDPYDKLEMCAPQAVFMQAKTYYGGGLWYTLDLDYPRIGRIMRKHNFKGYVSLEFEGNEDYRTAIPKSLALLREAFS
;
A
#
# COMPACT_ATOMS: atom_id res chain seq x y z
N GLN A 1 -12.26 16.01 -7.29
CA GLN A 1 -11.47 16.65 -8.36
C GLN A 1 -10.07 17.00 -7.87
N GLU A 2 -9.92 17.76 -6.77
CA GLU A 2 -8.60 18.22 -6.29
C GLU A 2 -7.55 17.09 -6.11
N ASN A 3 -7.93 15.95 -5.53
CA ASN A 3 -7.01 14.81 -5.36
C ASN A 3 -6.59 14.16 -6.69
N ILE A 4 -7.47 14.17 -7.70
CA ILE A 4 -7.15 13.67 -9.05
C ILE A 4 -6.12 14.59 -9.68
N ASP A 5 -6.34 15.90 -9.63
CA ASP A 5 -5.42 16.91 -10.18
C ASP A 5 -4.06 16.86 -9.48
N LEU A 6 -4.04 16.64 -8.15
CA LEU A 6 -2.81 16.43 -7.40
C LEU A 6 -2.07 15.16 -7.86
N THR A 7 -2.79 14.05 -8.00
CA THR A 7 -2.21 12.78 -8.45
C THR A 7 -1.61 12.92 -9.84
N ILE A 8 -2.31 13.58 -10.78
CA ILE A 8 -1.80 13.88 -12.13
C ILE A 8 -0.49 14.66 -12.07
N ARG A 9 -0.40 15.71 -11.24
CA ARG A 9 0.87 16.46 -11.07
C ARG A 9 1.99 15.60 -10.46
N GLN A 10 1.66 14.68 -9.57
CA GLN A 10 2.65 13.77 -8.97
C GLN A 10 3.17 12.75 -9.99
N ILE A 11 2.31 12.24 -10.89
CA ILE A 11 2.71 11.41 -12.02
C ILE A 11 3.71 12.15 -12.92
N GLU A 12 3.40 13.39 -13.30
CA GLU A 12 4.30 14.21 -14.12
C GLU A 12 5.63 14.50 -13.42
N THR A 13 5.60 14.69 -12.10
CA THR A 13 6.81 14.88 -11.29
C THR A 13 7.65 13.60 -11.25
N ALA A 14 7.02 12.44 -11.04
CA ALA A 14 7.68 11.14 -11.04
C ALA A 14 8.36 10.87 -12.39
N TYR A 15 7.67 11.14 -13.49
CA TYR A 15 8.22 11.05 -14.84
C TYR A 15 9.48 11.90 -15.02
N ARG A 16 9.43 13.18 -14.62
CA ARG A 16 10.59 14.09 -14.71
C ARG A 16 11.79 13.64 -13.88
N LEU A 17 11.53 12.90 -12.79
CA LEU A 17 12.57 12.35 -11.91
C LEU A 17 13.03 10.95 -12.34
N GLY A 18 12.42 10.35 -13.37
CA GLY A 18 12.70 8.97 -13.78
C GLY A 18 12.19 7.91 -12.78
N VAL A 19 11.20 8.26 -11.95
CA VAL A 19 10.58 7.36 -10.98
C VAL A 19 9.47 6.56 -11.68
N PRO A 20 9.50 5.22 -11.66
CA PRO A 20 8.59 4.40 -12.47
C PRO A 20 7.24 4.12 -11.80
N ILE A 21 7.07 4.50 -10.53
CA ILE A 21 5.86 4.19 -9.75
C ILE A 21 5.52 5.30 -8.76
N VAL A 22 4.23 5.61 -8.62
CA VAL A 22 3.70 6.50 -7.59
C VAL A 22 2.74 5.71 -6.71
N ARG A 23 2.93 5.78 -5.38
CA ARG A 23 2.00 5.19 -4.40
C ARG A 23 0.65 5.90 -4.47
N LEU A 24 -0.42 5.11 -4.47
CA LEU A 24 -1.80 5.57 -4.49
C LEU A 24 -2.58 4.93 -3.33
N ASN A 25 -3.45 5.71 -2.70
CA ASN A 25 -4.31 5.26 -1.62
C ASN A 25 -5.78 5.53 -1.97
N THR A 26 -6.70 4.72 -1.43
CA THR A 26 -8.15 4.90 -1.65
C THR A 26 -8.74 6.11 -0.90
N GLY A 27 -7.98 6.69 0.02
CA GLY A 27 -8.52 7.60 1.02
C GLY A 27 -9.24 6.85 2.14
N ARG A 28 -10.04 7.59 2.90
CA ARG A 28 -10.73 7.14 4.11
C ARG A 28 -12.17 7.66 4.10
N TRP A 29 -13.06 7.05 4.88
CA TRP A 29 -14.40 7.60 5.07
C TRP A 29 -14.35 8.89 5.90
N GLY A 30 -13.35 9.02 6.77
CA GLY A 30 -13.19 10.20 7.63
C GLY A 30 -14.26 10.28 8.72
N THR A 31 -14.78 9.12 9.13
CA THR A 31 -15.82 9.00 10.16
C THR A 31 -15.23 8.67 11.53
N SER A 32 -13.94 8.34 11.62
CA SER A 32 -13.20 8.43 12.89
C SER A 32 -12.88 9.89 13.20
N GLY A 33 -13.10 10.33 14.43
CA GLY A 33 -12.94 11.73 14.81
C GLY A 33 -11.49 12.22 14.74
N ASN A 34 -10.53 11.39 15.13
CA ASN A 34 -9.10 11.68 15.01
C ASN A 34 -8.29 10.41 14.68
N PHE A 35 -6.98 10.57 14.54
CA PHE A 35 -6.10 9.46 14.19
C PHE A 35 -5.98 8.43 15.33
N ASP A 36 -5.97 8.86 16.59
CA ASP A 36 -5.92 7.94 17.74
C ASP A 36 -7.15 7.02 17.76
N GLU A 37 -8.33 7.57 17.45
CA GLU A 37 -9.58 6.79 17.34
C GLU A 37 -9.55 5.84 16.15
N LEU A 38 -9.00 6.26 15.01
CA LEU A 38 -8.77 5.37 13.86
C LEU A 38 -7.90 4.18 14.28
N MET A 39 -6.81 4.43 15.00
CA MET A 39 -5.89 3.40 15.45
C MET A 39 -6.53 2.47 16.48
N ALA A 40 -7.28 3.02 17.44
CA ALA A 40 -8.04 2.24 18.42
C ALA A 40 -9.06 1.30 17.75
N ASN A 41 -9.66 1.75 16.65
CA ASN A 41 -10.60 0.96 15.84
C ASN A 41 -9.91 0.16 14.74
N ARG A 42 -8.57 0.04 14.76
CA ARG A 42 -7.80 -0.77 13.81
C ARG A 42 -8.01 -0.37 12.34
N GLY A 43 -8.21 0.93 12.11
CA GLY A 43 -8.52 1.47 10.79
C GLY A 43 -9.92 1.16 10.28
N ILE A 44 -10.82 0.71 11.16
CA ILE A 44 -12.22 0.48 10.83
C ILE A 44 -13.02 1.77 11.00
N GLU A 45 -13.60 2.20 9.89
CA GLU A 45 -14.47 3.35 9.81
C GLU A 45 -15.85 2.91 9.32
N PRO A 46 -16.94 3.35 9.97
CA PRO A 46 -18.28 3.24 9.41
C PRO A 46 -18.35 3.89 8.02
N VAL A 47 -19.20 3.34 7.15
CA VAL A 47 -19.52 3.98 5.88
C VAL A 47 -20.20 5.33 6.15
N LEU A 48 -19.97 6.32 5.28
CA LEU A 48 -20.61 7.63 5.38
C LEU A 48 -22.14 7.51 5.41
N PRO A 49 -22.84 8.25 6.30
CA PRO A 49 -24.30 8.22 6.36
C PRO A 49 -24.95 8.49 5.01
N GLY A 50 -25.88 7.61 4.61
CA GLY A 50 -26.60 7.70 3.33
C GLY A 50 -25.88 7.09 2.13
N TYR A 51 -24.69 6.51 2.33
CA TYR A 51 -23.93 5.82 1.29
C TYR A 51 -23.71 4.35 1.63
N THR A 52 -23.31 3.60 0.62
CA THR A 52 -22.90 2.21 0.72
C THR A 52 -21.40 2.08 0.45
N GLU A 53 -20.83 0.93 0.78
CA GLU A 53 -19.45 0.62 0.43
C GLU A 53 -19.24 0.57 -1.09
N GLU A 54 -20.26 0.14 -1.84
CA GLU A 54 -20.26 0.13 -3.31
C GLU A 54 -20.16 1.55 -3.90
N ASP A 55 -20.80 2.54 -3.29
CA ASP A 55 -20.63 3.94 -3.71
C ASP A 55 -19.17 4.37 -3.55
N GLY A 56 -18.54 3.99 -2.43
CA GLY A 56 -17.13 4.24 -2.17
C GLY A 56 -16.21 3.57 -3.20
N PHE A 57 -16.44 2.28 -3.50
CA PHE A 57 -15.67 1.56 -4.52
C PHE A 57 -15.80 2.26 -5.87
N LYS A 58 -17.02 2.65 -6.25
CA LYS A 58 -17.27 3.39 -7.49
C LYS A 58 -16.49 4.71 -7.52
N TRP A 59 -16.50 5.50 -6.44
CA TRP A 59 -15.78 6.77 -6.42
C TRP A 59 -14.27 6.60 -6.54
N VAL A 60 -13.72 5.58 -5.89
CA VAL A 60 -12.29 5.26 -5.99
C VAL A 60 -11.95 4.85 -7.41
N ILE A 61 -12.67 3.87 -7.98
CA ILE A 61 -12.45 3.38 -9.35
C ILE A 61 -12.55 4.53 -10.36
N ASP A 62 -13.66 5.29 -10.34
CA ASP A 62 -13.87 6.44 -11.24
C ASP A 62 -12.77 7.51 -11.12
N SER A 63 -12.16 7.64 -9.93
CA SER A 63 -11.06 8.59 -9.69
C SER A 63 -9.72 8.07 -10.19
N ILE A 64 -9.45 6.77 -10.00
CA ILE A 64 -8.24 6.11 -10.52
C ILE A 64 -8.25 6.16 -12.06
N GLU A 65 -9.38 5.81 -12.69
CA GLU A 65 -9.53 5.84 -14.15
C GLU A 65 -9.19 7.19 -14.77
N LYS A 66 -9.48 8.30 -14.08
CA LYS A 66 -9.14 9.65 -14.54
C LYS A 66 -7.64 9.95 -14.48
N CYS A 67 -6.88 9.25 -13.66
CA CYS A 67 -5.42 9.37 -13.56
C CYS A 67 -4.68 8.49 -14.57
N LEU A 68 -5.29 7.39 -15.02
CA LEU A 68 -4.64 6.39 -15.89
C LEU A 68 -4.12 6.95 -17.22
N PRO A 69 -4.84 7.83 -17.95
CA PRO A 69 -4.30 8.38 -19.20
C PRO A 69 -2.97 9.10 -19.01
N LYS A 70 -2.79 9.80 -17.88
CA LYS A 70 -1.51 10.45 -17.57
C LYS A 70 -0.45 9.45 -17.13
N ALA A 71 -0.84 8.45 -16.34
CA ALA A 71 0.05 7.36 -15.93
C ALA A 71 0.64 6.64 -17.15
N GLU A 72 -0.21 6.33 -18.13
CA GLU A 72 0.17 5.75 -19.42
C GLU A 72 1.08 6.65 -20.25
N GLU A 73 0.70 7.91 -20.44
CA GLU A 73 1.50 8.91 -21.18
C GLU A 73 2.92 9.05 -20.59
N CYS A 74 3.01 9.02 -19.26
CA CYS A 74 4.26 9.20 -18.52
C CYS A 74 5.06 7.91 -18.32
N GLY A 75 4.49 6.74 -18.62
CA GLY A 75 5.14 5.46 -18.31
C GLY A 75 5.34 5.22 -16.81
N VAL A 76 4.39 5.67 -15.99
CA VAL A 76 4.45 5.58 -14.52
C VAL A 76 3.31 4.70 -14.01
N ILE A 77 3.64 3.69 -13.22
CA ILE A 77 2.65 2.81 -12.57
C ILE A 77 2.02 3.55 -11.39
N LEU A 78 0.71 3.43 -11.23
CA LEU A 78 -0.01 3.74 -10.01
C LEU A 78 -0.03 2.49 -9.12
N GLY A 79 0.74 2.52 -8.03
CA GLY A 79 0.80 1.43 -7.07
C GLY A 79 -0.27 1.60 -6.00
N LEU A 80 -1.42 0.92 -6.14
CA LEU A 80 -2.47 0.94 -5.12
C LEU A 80 -2.02 0.13 -3.91
N GLU A 81 -1.95 0.79 -2.76
CA GLU A 81 -1.49 0.16 -1.53
C GLU A 81 -2.63 -0.47 -0.71
N ASN A 82 -2.35 -1.61 -0.08
CA ASN A 82 -3.21 -2.20 0.96
C ASN A 82 -3.21 -1.36 2.24
N HIS A 83 -3.78 -0.16 2.19
CA HIS A 83 -3.82 0.78 3.31
C HIS A 83 -5.27 1.08 3.73
N TRP A 84 -5.47 1.96 4.72
CA TRP A 84 -6.79 2.38 5.24
C TRP A 84 -7.90 2.56 4.18
N GLY A 85 -9.15 2.56 4.64
CA GLY A 85 -10.31 2.70 3.77
C GLY A 85 -10.60 1.41 3.02
N LEU A 86 -10.93 1.52 1.74
CA LEU A 86 -11.43 0.40 0.95
C LEU A 86 -10.36 -0.60 0.54
N ALA A 87 -9.07 -0.23 0.59
CA ALA A 87 -7.96 -1.15 0.33
C ALA A 87 -7.39 -1.80 1.60
N ARG A 88 -8.03 -1.64 2.77
CA ARG A 88 -7.51 -2.17 4.04
C ARG A 88 -7.54 -3.70 4.09
N THR A 89 -8.43 -4.32 3.32
CA THR A 89 -8.54 -5.77 3.19
C THR A 89 -8.02 -6.21 1.81
N PRO A 90 -7.48 -7.43 1.67
CA PRO A 90 -7.07 -7.94 0.37
C PRO A 90 -8.25 -8.01 -0.61
N GLU A 91 -9.46 -8.31 -0.14
CA GLU A 91 -10.67 -8.36 -0.98
C GLU A 91 -11.01 -6.98 -1.55
N GLY A 92 -10.95 -5.93 -0.73
CA GLY A 92 -11.24 -4.58 -1.17
C GLY A 92 -10.18 -4.04 -2.13
N LEU A 93 -8.90 -4.30 -1.83
CA LEU A 93 -7.79 -3.98 -2.73
C LEU A 93 -7.95 -4.66 -4.09
N LEU A 94 -8.12 -5.99 -4.09
CA LEU A 94 -8.26 -6.78 -5.32
C LEU A 94 -9.54 -6.42 -6.08
N LYS A 95 -10.62 -6.05 -5.39
CA LYS A 95 -11.84 -5.57 -6.05
C LYS A 95 -11.58 -4.30 -6.88
N ILE A 96 -10.76 -3.38 -6.38
CA ILE A 96 -10.43 -2.14 -7.10
C ILE A 96 -9.51 -2.45 -8.28
N VAL A 97 -8.40 -3.14 -8.06
CA VAL A 97 -7.41 -3.40 -9.11
C VAL A 97 -8.01 -4.27 -10.23
N ASN A 98 -8.77 -5.32 -9.89
CA ASN A 98 -9.39 -6.20 -10.89
C ASN A 98 -10.57 -5.56 -11.63
N ALA A 99 -11.12 -4.44 -11.15
CA ALA A 99 -12.18 -3.73 -11.87
C ALA A 99 -11.65 -2.85 -13.01
N ILE A 100 -10.35 -2.58 -13.03
CA ILE A 100 -9.70 -1.68 -13.98
C ILE A 100 -8.75 -2.49 -14.87
N ASP A 101 -9.05 -2.58 -16.17
CA ASP A 101 -8.19 -3.27 -17.14
C ASP A 101 -7.10 -2.33 -17.66
N SER A 102 -6.06 -2.10 -16.85
CA SER A 102 -4.93 -1.24 -17.22
C SER A 102 -3.61 -1.72 -16.60
N PRO A 103 -2.52 -1.87 -17.39
CA PRO A 103 -1.20 -2.25 -16.85
C PRO A 103 -0.54 -1.11 -16.04
N TRP A 104 -1.16 0.08 -16.01
CA TRP A 104 -0.68 1.24 -15.27
C TRP A 104 -1.27 1.33 -13.86
N LEU A 105 -2.08 0.35 -13.44
CA LEU A 105 -2.53 0.17 -12.07
C LEU A 105 -2.11 -1.21 -11.59
N GLU A 106 -1.29 -1.25 -10.54
CA GLU A 106 -0.79 -2.50 -9.96
C GLU A 106 -0.76 -2.38 -8.43
N ILE A 107 -0.42 -3.46 -7.73
CA ILE A 107 -0.38 -3.46 -6.26
C ILE A 107 0.98 -2.98 -5.75
N LEU A 108 0.94 -2.03 -4.82
CA LEU A 108 2.03 -1.71 -3.91
C LEU A 108 1.77 -2.43 -2.59
N LEU A 109 2.50 -3.51 -2.32
CA LEU A 109 2.22 -4.36 -1.17
C LEU A 109 3.00 -3.91 0.07
N ASP A 110 2.29 -3.49 1.10
CA ASP A 110 2.84 -3.15 2.40
C ASP A 110 2.70 -4.31 3.37
N THR A 111 3.82 -4.76 3.93
CA THR A 111 3.88 -5.93 4.82
C THR A 111 3.24 -5.71 6.18
N GLY A 112 3.10 -4.46 6.62
CA GLY A 112 2.64 -4.13 7.97
C GLY A 112 1.22 -3.56 8.06
N ASN A 113 0.53 -3.30 6.94
CA ASN A 113 -0.84 -2.78 6.98
C ASN A 113 -1.92 -3.86 7.22
N PHE A 114 -1.57 -5.14 7.09
CA PHE A 114 -2.43 -6.24 7.54
C PHE A 114 -2.09 -6.59 9.00
N LEU A 115 -2.87 -6.04 9.93
CA LEU A 115 -2.53 -6.03 11.37
C LEU A 115 -2.60 -7.40 12.07
N GLU A 116 -3.33 -8.36 11.51
CA GLU A 116 -3.43 -9.74 12.04
C GLU A 116 -3.17 -10.75 10.95
N ASP A 117 -2.41 -11.79 11.31
CA ASP A 117 -2.09 -12.95 10.49
C ASP A 117 -1.91 -12.58 9.00
N PRO A 118 -0.91 -11.73 8.68
CA PRO A 118 -0.83 -11.05 7.40
C PRO A 118 -0.56 -12.01 6.25
N TYR A 119 0.03 -13.17 6.51
CA TYR A 119 0.69 -13.99 5.48
C TYR A 119 -0.24 -14.47 4.37
N ASP A 120 -1.43 -14.97 4.70
CA ASP A 120 -2.38 -15.44 3.69
C ASP A 120 -2.94 -14.26 2.89
N LYS A 121 -3.14 -13.11 3.55
CA LYS A 121 -3.56 -11.85 2.90
C LYS A 121 -2.49 -11.30 1.96
N LEU A 122 -1.22 -11.35 2.38
CA LEU A 122 -0.09 -10.99 1.53
C LEU A 122 0.01 -11.92 0.31
N GLU A 123 -0.20 -13.22 0.51
CA GLU A 123 -0.18 -14.22 -0.57
C GLU A 123 -1.29 -14.01 -1.59
N MET A 124 -2.49 -13.56 -1.16
CA MET A 124 -3.57 -13.18 -2.08
C MET A 124 -3.19 -12.02 -3.01
N CYS A 125 -2.44 -11.04 -2.51
CA CYS A 125 -2.05 -9.84 -3.25
C CYS A 125 -0.73 -9.98 -4.03
N ALA A 126 0.15 -10.90 -3.61
CA ALA A 126 1.48 -11.11 -4.19
C ALA A 126 1.51 -11.28 -5.73
N PRO A 127 0.53 -11.94 -6.40
CA PRO A 127 0.56 -12.11 -7.85
C PRO A 127 0.55 -10.82 -8.68
N GLN A 128 -0.04 -9.73 -8.16
CA GLN A 128 -0.14 -8.43 -8.83
C GLN A 128 0.75 -7.36 -8.17
N ALA A 129 1.61 -7.77 -7.23
CA ALA A 129 2.50 -6.85 -6.55
C ALA A 129 3.69 -6.48 -7.46
N VAL A 130 3.93 -5.19 -7.66
CA VAL A 130 5.07 -4.68 -8.45
C VAL A 130 6.05 -3.86 -7.60
N PHE A 131 5.67 -3.55 -6.37
CA PHE A 131 6.49 -2.87 -5.38
C PHE A 131 6.09 -3.35 -4.00
N MET A 132 7.04 -3.45 -3.08
CA MET A 132 6.76 -3.85 -1.70
C MET A 132 7.37 -2.87 -0.71
N GLN A 133 6.56 -2.39 0.22
CA GLN A 133 7.00 -1.69 1.43
C GLN A 133 7.16 -2.69 2.56
N ALA A 134 8.41 -2.87 2.97
CA ALA A 134 8.81 -3.78 4.04
C ALA A 134 8.92 -3.00 5.35
N LYS A 135 7.86 -3.05 6.17
CA LYS A 135 7.79 -2.37 7.47
C LYS A 135 8.61 -3.06 8.57
N THR A 136 9.39 -2.28 9.31
CA THR A 136 10.15 -2.77 10.48
C THR A 136 9.98 -1.86 11.69
N TYR A 137 10.04 -2.44 12.89
CA TYR A 137 9.60 -1.80 14.13
C TYR A 137 10.64 -1.91 15.27
N TYR A 138 11.94 -1.83 14.97
CA TYR A 138 12.97 -1.84 16.02
C TYR A 138 12.75 -0.73 17.05
N GLY A 139 12.79 -1.07 18.33
CA GLY A 139 12.42 -0.18 19.44
C GLY A 139 10.92 -0.08 19.72
N GLY A 140 10.10 -0.95 19.12
CA GLY A 140 8.64 -0.85 19.14
C GLY A 140 8.15 0.16 18.10
N GLY A 141 6.97 -0.06 17.56
CA GLY A 141 6.40 0.78 16.52
C GLY A 141 5.75 2.06 17.03
N LEU A 142 5.61 3.05 16.15
CA LEU A 142 5.00 4.35 16.45
C LEU A 142 3.54 4.22 16.92
N TRP A 143 2.78 3.33 16.31
CA TRP A 143 1.35 3.11 16.62
C TRP A 143 1.03 1.68 17.05
N TYR A 144 1.70 0.71 16.43
CA TYR A 144 1.62 -0.69 16.75
C TYR A 144 2.93 -1.36 16.35
N THR A 145 3.23 -2.48 16.97
CA THR A 145 4.42 -3.29 16.65
C THR A 145 3.95 -4.61 16.07
N LEU A 146 4.43 -4.97 14.88
CA LEU A 146 4.24 -6.30 14.32
C LEU A 146 5.55 -7.06 14.33
N ASP A 147 5.48 -8.33 14.69
CA ASP A 147 6.58 -9.28 14.55
C ASP A 147 6.39 -10.04 13.23
N LEU A 148 7.01 -9.52 12.16
CA LEU A 148 6.85 -10.03 10.80
C LEU A 148 7.97 -11.03 10.46
N ASP A 149 7.58 -12.27 10.13
CA ASP A 149 8.49 -13.31 9.63
C ASP A 149 8.88 -12.99 8.17
N TYR A 150 9.93 -12.20 8.01
CA TYR A 150 10.46 -11.83 6.71
C TYR A 150 10.95 -13.01 5.87
N PRO A 151 11.62 -14.05 6.43
CA PRO A 151 11.88 -15.28 5.70
C PRO A 151 10.62 -15.91 5.10
N ARG A 152 9.48 -15.93 5.81
CA ARG A 152 8.18 -16.39 5.27
C ARG A 152 7.65 -15.47 4.19
N ILE A 153 7.68 -14.15 4.39
CA ILE A 153 7.25 -13.17 3.39
C ILE A 153 8.08 -13.34 2.10
N GLY A 154 9.41 -13.46 2.22
CA GLY A 154 10.31 -13.71 1.10
C GLY A 154 9.96 -15.00 0.33
N ARG A 155 9.57 -16.08 1.02
CA ARG A 155 9.08 -17.30 0.36
C ARG A 155 7.78 -17.08 -0.41
N ILE A 156 6.83 -16.34 0.15
CA ILE A 156 5.55 -15.99 -0.51
C ILE A 156 5.84 -15.18 -1.79
N MET A 157 6.63 -14.11 -1.68
CA MET A 157 6.94 -13.26 -2.83
C MET A 157 7.70 -14.02 -3.93
N ARG A 158 8.65 -14.90 -3.56
CA ARG A 158 9.35 -15.78 -4.51
C ARG A 158 8.42 -16.79 -5.19
N LYS A 159 7.49 -17.39 -4.44
CA LYS A 159 6.49 -18.33 -4.99
C LYS A 159 5.67 -17.68 -6.12
N HIS A 160 5.36 -16.39 -5.98
CA HIS A 160 4.61 -15.61 -6.96
C HIS A 160 5.50 -14.84 -7.95
N ASN A 161 6.79 -15.18 -8.01
CA ASN A 161 7.75 -14.61 -8.96
C ASN A 161 7.84 -13.07 -8.92
N PHE A 162 7.66 -12.46 -7.75
CA PHE A 162 7.83 -11.02 -7.56
C PHE A 162 9.21 -10.55 -8.05
N LYS A 163 9.22 -9.51 -8.89
CA LYS A 163 10.44 -8.87 -9.45
C LYS A 163 10.55 -7.39 -9.12
N GLY A 164 9.61 -6.88 -8.33
CA GLY A 164 9.55 -5.48 -7.94
C GLY A 164 10.64 -5.10 -6.95
N TYR A 165 10.66 -3.81 -6.59
CA TYR A 165 11.56 -3.32 -5.54
C TYR A 165 11.02 -3.66 -4.15
N VAL A 166 11.95 -4.01 -3.26
CA VAL A 166 11.70 -4.12 -1.81
C VAL A 166 12.24 -2.85 -1.17
N SER A 167 11.34 -1.97 -0.73
CA SER A 167 11.68 -0.73 -0.05
C SER A 167 11.48 -0.87 1.44
N LEU A 168 12.50 -0.52 2.22
CA LEU A 168 12.36 -0.43 3.67
C LEU A 168 11.43 0.73 4.04
N GLU A 169 10.43 0.44 4.88
CA GLU A 169 9.67 1.42 5.62
C GLU A 169 9.96 1.25 7.11
N PHE A 170 10.62 2.22 7.73
CA PHE A 170 10.99 2.13 9.13
C PHE A 170 9.99 2.93 9.98
N GLU A 171 9.24 2.22 10.83
CA GLU A 171 8.24 2.80 11.75
C GLU A 171 8.56 2.48 13.22
N GLY A 172 9.82 2.17 13.53
CA GLY A 172 10.29 1.91 14.88
C GLY A 172 10.70 3.18 15.65
N ASN A 173 10.75 3.09 16.98
CA ASN A 173 11.20 4.15 17.87
C ASN A 173 12.72 4.10 18.19
N GLU A 174 13.44 3.05 17.78
CA GLU A 174 14.90 3.01 17.91
C GLU A 174 15.55 4.08 17.00
N ASP A 175 16.73 4.60 17.38
CA ASP A 175 17.48 5.57 16.56
C ASP A 175 17.70 5.03 15.14
N TYR A 176 17.31 5.81 14.13
CA TYR A 176 17.33 5.37 12.74
C TYR A 176 18.74 4.98 12.25
N ARG A 177 19.81 5.53 12.84
CA ARG A 177 21.19 5.21 12.45
C ARG A 177 21.59 3.80 12.86
N THR A 178 20.93 3.21 13.86
CA THR A 178 21.15 1.82 14.26
C THR A 178 20.06 0.90 13.71
N ALA A 179 18.82 1.37 13.67
CA ALA A 179 17.68 0.57 13.24
C ALA A 179 17.66 0.31 11.72
N ILE A 180 17.90 1.33 10.89
CA ILE A 180 17.87 1.16 9.42
C ILE A 180 18.90 0.11 8.95
N PRO A 181 20.18 0.14 9.41
CA PRO A 181 21.12 -0.92 9.05
C PRO A 181 20.68 -2.34 9.44
N LYS A 182 20.05 -2.51 10.63
CA LYS A 182 19.50 -3.80 11.07
C LYS A 182 18.36 -4.25 10.15
N SER A 183 17.43 -3.36 9.85
CA SER A 183 16.32 -3.63 8.93
C SER A 183 16.83 -4.04 7.56
N LEU A 184 17.78 -3.30 6.99
CA LEU A 184 18.36 -3.64 5.69
C LEU A 184 19.09 -4.98 5.70
N ALA A 185 19.75 -5.36 6.80
CA ALA A 185 20.37 -6.68 6.92
C ALA A 185 19.32 -7.81 6.91
N LEU A 186 18.26 -7.67 7.70
CA LEU A 186 17.13 -8.60 7.73
C LEU A 186 16.48 -8.76 6.34
N LEU A 187 16.22 -7.65 5.64
CA LEU A 187 15.60 -7.68 4.32
C LEU A 187 16.52 -8.31 3.27
N ARG A 188 17.84 -8.06 3.33
CA ARG A 188 18.80 -8.72 2.44
C ARG A 188 18.79 -10.23 2.64
N GLU A 189 18.81 -10.70 3.88
CA GLU A 189 18.71 -12.14 4.17
C GLU A 189 17.40 -12.76 3.65
N ALA A 190 16.29 -12.03 3.75
CA ALA A 190 14.98 -12.55 3.36
C ALA A 190 14.74 -12.57 1.84
N PHE A 191 15.29 -11.61 1.10
CA PHE A 191 14.95 -11.36 -0.32
C PHE A 191 16.10 -11.51 -1.31
N SER A 192 17.36 -11.62 -0.85
CA SER A 192 18.52 -11.85 -1.74
C SER A 192 18.76 -13.32 -2.05
#